data_AF-A0A940RE49-F1
#
_entry.id   AF-A0A940RE49-F1
#
_cell.length_a   1.000
_cell.length_b   1.000
_cell.length_c   1.000
_cell.angle_alpha   90.00
_cell.angle_beta   90.00
_cell.angle_gamma   90.00
#
_symmetry.space_group_name_H-M   'P 1'
#
loop_
_entity.id
_entity.type
_entity.pdbx_description
1 polymer ?
#
loop_
_entity_poly.entity_id
_entity_poly.type
_entity_poly.pdbx_seq_one_letter_code
_entity_poly.pdbx_strand_id
1 'polypeptide(L)' 'FEQKSTESAILALDSTATAVLNLANNLTANNTHPLFLVLGIEFYQQVNGTHYPLKNGAFNALQIVKVEGV' A
#
# COMPACT_ATOMS: atom_id res chain seq x y z
N PHE A 1 -15.45 12.98 1.11
CA PHE A 1 -14.56 11.86 0.77
C PHE A 1 -13.67 11.64 1.98
N GLU A 2 -13.83 10.50 2.66
CA GLU A 2 -12.94 10.11 3.75
C GLU A 2 -11.84 9.25 3.13
N GLN A 3 -10.58 9.66 3.25
CA GLN A 3 -9.43 8.89 2.79
C GLN A 3 -8.57 8.52 4.01
N LYS A 4 -8.20 7.24 4.08
CA LYS A 4 -7.20 6.72 5.01
C LYS A 4 -6.19 5.91 4.22
N SER A 5 -4.92 6.03 4.58
CA SER A 5 -3.82 5.27 3.99
C SER A 5 -2.89 4.81 5.10
N THR A 6 -2.38 3.61 4.96
CA THR A 6 -1.33 3.04 5.79
C THR A 6 -0.34 2.32 4.88
N GLU A 7 0.92 2.34 5.26
CA GLU A 7 2.02 1.72 4.52
C GLU A 7 2.95 0.99 5.50
N SER A 8 3.71 0.03 4.98
CA SER A 8 4.76 -0.62 5.76
C SER A 8 5.99 0.28 5.89
N ALA A 9 6.93 -0.12 6.74
CA ALA A 9 8.31 0.32 6.57
C ALA A 9 8.87 -0.15 5.22
N ILE A 10 10.02 0.39 4.82
CA ILE A 10 10.78 -0.14 3.67
C ILE A 10 11.29 -1.54 4.05
N LEU A 11 11.00 -2.50 3.19
CA LEU A 11 11.39 -3.90 3.36
C LEU A 11 12.51 -4.24 2.39
N ALA A 12 13.48 -5.04 2.84
CA ALA A 12 14.53 -5.55 1.99
C ALA A 12 13.95 -6.53 0.96
N LEU A 13 14.38 -6.42 -0.29
CA LEU A 13 14.06 -7.39 -1.34
C LEU A 13 15.13 -8.47 -1.35
N ASP A 14 14.95 -9.49 -0.52
CA ASP A 14 15.88 -10.61 -0.38
C ASP A 14 15.13 -11.96 -0.24
N SER A 15 15.86 -13.05 0.04
CA SER A 15 15.27 -14.39 0.16
C SER A 15 14.65 -14.69 1.53
N THR A 16 14.70 -13.75 2.47
CA THR A 16 14.08 -13.87 3.78
C THR A 16 12.59 -13.62 3.64
N ALA A 17 11.78 -14.54 4.18
CA ALA A 17 10.34 -14.37 4.15
C ALA A 17 9.92 -13.15 5.00
N THR A 18 9.16 -12.24 4.41
CA THR A 18 8.53 -11.13 5.12
C THR A 18 7.55 -11.67 6.15
N ALA A 19 7.67 -11.22 7.40
CA ALA A 19 6.68 -11.52 8.44
C ALA A 19 5.31 -10.91 8.08
N VAL A 20 4.25 -11.36 8.76
CA VAL A 20 2.89 -10.85 8.53
C VAL A 20 2.84 -9.34 8.78
N LEU A 21 2.30 -8.61 7.80
CA LEU A 21 2.05 -7.17 7.89
C LEU A 21 0.56 -6.95 8.11
N ASN A 22 0.21 -6.12 9.09
CA ASN A 22 -1.16 -5.68 9.30
C ASN A 22 -1.29 -4.20 8.95
N LEU A 23 -1.93 -3.89 7.82
CA LEU A 23 -2.22 -2.53 7.36
C LEU A 23 -3.69 -2.24 7.64
N ALA A 24 -3.96 -1.45 8.67
CA ALA A 24 -5.32 -1.18 9.16
C ALA A 24 -5.73 0.27 8.87
N ASN A 25 -6.83 0.43 8.13
CA ASN A 25 -7.45 1.73 7.86
C ASN A 25 -8.81 1.80 8.57
N ASN A 26 -8.83 2.34 9.79
CA ASN A 26 -10.08 2.51 10.54
C ASN A 26 -10.91 3.64 9.92
N LEU A 27 -12.16 3.31 9.57
CA LEU A 27 -13.16 4.24 9.01
C LEU A 27 -14.30 4.45 9.99
N THR A 28 -15.01 5.56 9.82
CA THR A 28 -16.25 5.84 10.55
C THR A 28 -17.31 4.77 10.23
N ALA A 29 -17.88 4.14 11.26
CA ALA A 29 -18.91 3.12 11.08
C ALA A 29 -20.18 3.69 10.42
N ASN A 30 -20.95 2.84 9.73
CA ASN A 30 -22.22 3.19 9.06
C ASN A 30 -22.11 4.28 7.99
N ASN A 31 -20.95 4.41 7.35
CA ASN A 31 -20.80 5.30 6.20
C ASN A 31 -21.62 4.78 5.00
N THR A 32 -22.36 5.67 4.33
CA THR A 32 -23.22 5.33 3.18
C THR A 32 -22.55 5.57 1.82
N HIS A 33 -21.30 6.04 1.79
CA HIS A 33 -20.55 6.25 0.56
C HIS A 33 -19.93 4.95 0.04
N PRO A 34 -19.75 4.79 -1.28
CA PRO A 34 -18.98 3.70 -1.84
C PRO A 34 -17.55 3.67 -1.27
N LEU A 35 -17.11 2.47 -0.91
CA LEU A 35 -15.78 2.18 -0.41
C LEU A 35 -14.96 1.51 -1.50
N PHE A 36 -13.76 2.03 -1.74
CA PHE A 36 -12.74 1.40 -2.58
C PHE A 36 -11.50 1.17 -1.72
N LEU A 37 -11.15 -0.10 -1.53
CA LEU A 37 -9.90 -0.48 -0.91
C LEU A 37 -8.90 -0.86 -2.00
N VAL A 38 -7.76 -0.18 -1.99
CA VAL A 38 -6.68 -0.37 -2.96
C VAL A 38 -5.42 -0.78 -2.21
N LEU A 39 -4.69 -1.74 -2.76
CA LEU A 39 -3.39 -2.16 -2.27
C LEU A 39 -2.34 -1.94 -3.36
N GLY A 40 -1.23 -1.33 -2.98
CA GLY A 40 -0.09 -1.04 -3.86
C GLY A 40 1.21 -1.59 -3.31
N ILE A 41 2.13 -1.92 -4.22
CA ILE A 41 3.55 -2.18 -3.92
C ILE A 41 4.37 -1.13 -4.66
N GLU A 42 5.21 -0.41 -3.92
CA GLU A 42 6.15 0.56 -4.46
C GLU A 42 7.59 0.08 -4.23
N PHE A 43 8.42 0.20 -5.26
CA PHE A 43 9.83 -0.17 -5.19
C PHE A 43 10.72 1.04 -5.01
N TYR A 44 11.78 0.86 -4.24
CA TYR A 44 12.76 1.88 -3.93
C TYR A 44 14.14 1.41 -4.37
N GLN A 45 14.97 2.33 -4.85
CA GLN A 45 16.41 2.11 -4.98
C GLN A 45 17.13 2.81 -3.84
N GLN A 46 18.08 2.11 -3.22
CA GLN A 46 18.95 2.70 -2.22
C GLN A 46 20.23 3.21 -2.88
N VAL A 47 20.51 4.49 -2.74
CA VAL A 47 21.72 5.14 -3.26
C VAL A 47 22.35 5.94 -2.12
N ASN A 48 23.61 5.61 -1.77
CA ASN A 48 24.35 6.23 -0.68
C ASN A 48 23.56 6.29 0.65
N GLY A 49 22.88 5.18 0.98
CA GLY A 49 22.07 5.06 2.20
C GLY A 49 20.67 5.69 2.11
N THR A 50 20.34 6.41 1.03
CA THR A 50 19.04 7.07 0.86
C THR A 50 18.14 6.27 -0.08
N HIS A 51 16.87 6.09 0.30
CA HIS A 51 15.88 5.36 -0.51
C HIS A 51 15.12 6.32 -1.42
N TYR A 52 15.13 6.04 -2.72
CA TYR A 52 14.42 6.83 -3.72
C TYR A 52 13.36 5.97 -4.41
N PRO A 53 12.11 6.46 -4.52
CA PRO A 53 11.08 5.77 -5.27
C PRO A 53 11.50 5.50 -6.73
N LEU A 54 11.27 4.28 -7.21
CA LEU A 54 11.45 3.94 -8.62
C LEU A 54 10.23 4.37 -9.42
N LYS A 55 10.33 5.53 -10.07
CA LYS A 55 9.26 6.13 -10.88
C LYS A 55 9.32 5.77 -12.36
N ASN A 56 9.81 4.58 -12.70
CA ASN A 56 9.96 4.15 -14.10
C ASN A 56 8.66 3.58 -14.71
N GLY A 57 7.57 3.54 -13.95
CA GLY A 57 6.27 3.03 -14.41
C GLY A 57 6.24 1.52 -14.63
N ALA A 58 7.33 0.81 -14.37
CA ALA A 58 7.42 -0.64 -14.46
C ALA A 58 7.23 -1.26 -13.06
N PHE A 59 6.67 -2.47 -13.01
CA PHE A 59 6.57 -3.33 -11.82
C PHE A 59 5.72 -2.82 -10.63
N ASN A 60 5.20 -1.59 -10.64
CA ASN A 60 4.26 -1.14 -9.61
C ASN A 60 2.97 -1.97 -9.69
N ALA A 61 2.76 -2.85 -8.71
CA ALA A 61 1.52 -3.60 -8.58
C ALA A 61 0.51 -2.73 -7.82
N LEU A 62 -0.60 -2.39 -8.46
CA LEU A 62 -1.73 -1.70 -7.82
C LEU A 62 -3.01 -2.45 -8.15
N GLN A 63 -3.79 -2.79 -7.14
CA GLN A 63 -5.03 -3.53 -7.32
C GLN A 63 -6.13 -3.00 -6.40
N ILE A 64 -7.36 -2.91 -6.94
CA ILE A 64 -8.56 -2.77 -6.12
C ILE A 64 -8.82 -4.12 -5.47
N VAL A 65 -8.63 -4.20 -4.16
CA VAL A 65 -8.79 -5.43 -3.38
C VAL A 65 -10.22 -5.62 -2.90
N LYS A 66 -10.98 -4.51 -2.73
CA LYS A 66 -12.37 -4.55 -2.30
C LYS A 66 -13.14 -3.34 -2.81
N VAL A 67 -14.37 -3.57 -3.21
CA VAL A 67 -15.37 -2.52 -3.42
C VAL A 67 -16.58 -2.88 -2.58
N GLU A 68 -17.07 -1.93 -1.79
CA GLU A 68 -18.29 -2.10 -0.97
C GLU A 68 -19.19 -0.88 -1.06
N GLY A 69 -20.49 -1.09 -0.93
CA GLY A 69 -21.52 -0.08 -1.14
C GLY A 69 -22.48 -0.50 -2.26
N VAL A 70 -23.64 0.16 -2.30
CA VAL A 70 -24.67 0.05 -3.34
C VAL A 70 -24.69 1.30 -4.20
#